data_AF-A0A9Q9IUL5-F1
#
_entry.id   AF-A0A9Q9IUL5-F1
#
_cell.length_a   1.000
_cell.length_b   1.000
_cell.length_c   1.000
_cell.angle_alpha   90.00
_cell.angle_beta   90.00
_cell.angle_gamma   90.00
#
_symmetry.space_group_name_H-M   'P 1'
#
loop_
_entity.id
_entity.type
_entity.pdbx_description
1 polymer ?
#
loop_
_entity_poly.entity_id
_entity_poly.type
_entity_poly.pdbx_seq_one_letter_code
_entity_poly.pdbx_strand_id
1 'polypeptide(L)'
;MDALERALTEPGLRPLPPDAAAILREVGAPPRLAAHLRAVHDVAAQLLDWLAGAAPELAVDRAAVLFGAATHDIGKALHPHELSGPGHEHEEAGARMLRRHGPLARFAATHARWDRPDATPEELLVTLADKVWKGRRETGLEERVAALLGGAPWEAYMVLDDELTRIADGAEARLAFQARHPI
;
A
#
# COMPACT_ATOMS: atom_id res chain seq x y z
N MET A 1 -4.54 -24.95 -9.00
CA MET A 1 -4.71 -23.49 -8.88
C MET A 1 -3.35 -22.87 -9.14
N ASP A 2 -3.26 -21.97 -10.11
CA ASP A 2 -2.05 -21.21 -10.42
C ASP A 2 -1.52 -20.50 -9.14
N ALA A 3 -0.20 -20.35 -9.01
CA ALA A 3 0.42 -19.78 -7.82
C ALA A 3 0.03 -18.31 -7.63
N LEU A 4 -0.17 -17.58 -8.74
CA LEU A 4 -0.72 -16.23 -8.72
C LEU A 4 -2.16 -16.23 -8.23
N GLU A 5 -3.02 -17.10 -8.77
CA GLU A 5 -4.41 -17.20 -8.29
C GLU A 5 -4.47 -17.52 -6.80
N ARG A 6 -3.62 -18.42 -6.30
CA ARG A 6 -3.53 -18.69 -4.87
C ARG A 6 -3.20 -17.43 -4.08
N ALA A 7 -2.19 -16.67 -4.51
CA ALA A 7 -1.82 -15.40 -3.88
C ALA A 7 -2.98 -14.40 -3.88
N LEU A 8 -3.79 -14.36 -4.94
CA LEU A 8 -4.91 -13.43 -5.07
C LEU A 8 -6.15 -13.84 -4.25
N THR A 9 -6.41 -15.13 -4.07
CA THR A 9 -7.70 -15.61 -3.55
C THR A 9 -7.63 -16.36 -2.23
N GLU A 10 -6.45 -16.74 -1.73
CA GLU A 10 -6.38 -17.48 -0.46
C GLU A 10 -6.90 -16.63 0.72
N PRO A 11 -7.57 -17.25 1.71
CA PRO A 11 -8.19 -16.53 2.82
C PRO A 11 -7.16 -15.87 3.75
N GLY A 12 -7.62 -14.92 4.56
CA GLY A 12 -6.83 -14.26 5.60
C GLY A 12 -6.77 -12.75 5.43
N LEU A 13 -6.22 -12.28 4.30
CA LEU A 13 -6.14 -10.85 3.97
C LEU A 13 -7.33 -10.41 3.12
N ARG A 14 -7.70 -9.13 3.20
CA ARG A 14 -8.74 -8.56 2.32
C ARG A 14 -8.43 -8.83 0.83
N PRO A 15 -9.45 -9.13 0.00
CA PRO A 15 -9.27 -9.26 -1.44
C PRO A 15 -8.94 -7.90 -2.05
N LEU A 16 -8.11 -7.90 -3.11
CA LEU A 16 -7.82 -6.67 -3.85
C LEU A 16 -9.07 -6.14 -4.57
N PRO A 17 -9.08 -4.85 -4.96
CA PRO A 17 -10.08 -4.33 -5.90
C PRO A 17 -10.09 -5.20 -7.17
N PRO A 18 -11.27 -5.53 -7.74
CA PRO A 18 -11.35 -6.41 -8.91
C PRO A 18 -10.46 -5.97 -10.07
N ASP A 19 -10.40 -4.67 -10.34
CA ASP A 19 -9.58 -4.10 -11.41
C ASP A 19 -8.08 -4.30 -11.16
N ALA A 20 -7.62 -4.10 -9.91
CA ALA A 20 -6.22 -4.35 -9.53
C ALA A 20 -5.84 -5.83 -9.68
N ALA A 21 -6.72 -6.75 -9.24
CA ALA A 21 -6.52 -8.18 -9.42
C ALA A 21 -6.51 -8.58 -10.91
N ALA A 22 -7.36 -7.97 -11.74
CA ALA A 22 -7.37 -8.20 -13.18
C ALA A 22 -6.08 -7.74 -13.85
N ILE A 23 -5.54 -6.57 -13.48
CA ILE A 23 -4.25 -6.07 -13.97
C ILE A 23 -3.13 -7.04 -13.60
N LEU A 24 -3.09 -7.51 -12.35
CA LEU A 24 -2.07 -8.47 -11.89
C LEU A 24 -2.09 -9.78 -12.70
N ARG A 25 -3.27 -10.26 -13.07
CA ARG A 25 -3.42 -11.42 -13.97
C ARG A 25 -2.94 -11.12 -15.38
N GLU A 26 -3.32 -9.97 -15.94
CA GLU A 26 -2.95 -9.56 -17.30
C GLU A 26 -1.43 -9.46 -17.46
N VAL A 27 -0.73 -8.93 -16.46
CA VAL A 27 0.74 -8.80 -16.51
C VAL A 27 1.49 -10.06 -16.07
N GLY A 28 0.77 -11.13 -15.69
CA GLY A 28 1.38 -12.36 -15.19
C GLY A 28 2.24 -12.13 -13.95
N ALA A 29 1.74 -11.35 -12.99
CA ALA A 29 2.51 -10.91 -11.84
C ALA A 29 3.09 -12.09 -11.03
N PRO A 30 4.34 -11.97 -10.52
CA PRO A 30 4.89 -12.93 -9.58
C PRO A 30 3.96 -13.16 -8.38
N PRO A 31 3.76 -14.41 -7.92
CA PRO A 31 2.91 -14.68 -6.76
C PRO A 31 3.35 -13.91 -5.52
N ARG A 32 4.67 -13.73 -5.32
CA ARG A 32 5.24 -12.90 -4.25
C ARG A 32 4.79 -11.45 -4.31
N LEU A 33 4.70 -10.88 -5.51
CA LEU A 33 4.22 -9.51 -5.74
C LEU A 33 2.74 -9.39 -5.38
N ALA A 34 1.90 -10.31 -5.88
CA ALA A 34 0.47 -10.30 -5.57
C ALA A 34 0.21 -10.44 -4.06
N ALA A 35 0.96 -11.31 -3.38
CA ALA A 35 0.86 -11.49 -1.93
C ALA A 35 1.29 -10.23 -1.14
N HIS A 36 2.35 -9.54 -1.60
CA HIS A 36 2.77 -8.27 -1.05
C HIS A 36 1.69 -7.19 -1.19
N LEU A 37 1.16 -7.01 -2.41
CA LEU A 37 0.15 -6.00 -2.70
C LEU A 37 -1.14 -6.25 -1.89
N ARG A 38 -1.50 -7.51 -1.63
CA ARG A 38 -2.59 -7.85 -0.70
C ARG A 38 -2.31 -7.46 0.74
N ALA A 39 -1.10 -7.68 1.25
CA ALA A 39 -0.73 -7.27 2.60
C ALA A 39 -0.77 -5.75 2.77
N VAL A 40 -0.27 -5.00 1.78
CA VAL A 40 -0.31 -3.54 1.81
C VAL A 40 -1.74 -3.02 1.65
N HIS A 41 -2.53 -3.59 0.73
CA HIS A 41 -3.94 -3.24 0.55
C HIS A 41 -4.77 -3.49 1.82
N ASP A 42 -4.56 -4.61 2.51
CA ASP A 42 -5.24 -4.92 3.77
C ASP A 42 -4.97 -3.83 4.82
N VAL A 43 -3.72 -3.41 4.95
CA VAL A 43 -3.32 -2.33 5.87
C VAL A 43 -3.89 -0.98 5.45
N ALA A 44 -3.86 -0.64 4.17
CA ALA A 44 -4.48 0.57 3.65
C ALA A 44 -5.97 0.61 3.98
N ALA A 45 -6.66 -0.53 3.88
CA ALA A 45 -8.07 -0.63 4.22
C ALA A 45 -8.33 -0.44 5.72
N GLN A 46 -7.46 -0.98 6.59
CA GLN A 46 -7.50 -0.74 8.04
C GLN A 46 -7.29 0.74 8.38
N LEU A 47 -6.27 1.38 7.80
CA LEU A 47 -6.00 2.82 7.98
C LEU A 47 -7.21 3.67 7.57
N LEU A 48 -7.82 3.36 6.42
CA LEU A 48 -9.01 4.07 5.95
C LEU A 48 -10.24 3.83 6.84
N ASP A 49 -10.40 2.64 7.41
CA ASP A 49 -11.49 2.33 8.36
C ASP A 49 -11.32 3.13 9.65
N TRP A 50 -10.10 3.21 10.18
CA TRP A 50 -9.78 4.04 11.35
C TRP A 50 -9.96 5.53 11.07
N LEU A 51 -9.45 6.01 9.92
CA LEU A 51 -9.49 7.42 9.55
C LEU A 51 -10.91 7.96 9.41
N ALA A 52 -11.85 7.12 8.95
CA ALA A 52 -13.26 7.48 8.87
C ALA A 52 -13.88 7.85 10.24
N GLY A 53 -13.34 7.34 11.34
CA GLY A 53 -13.72 7.72 12.70
C GLY A 53 -12.84 8.82 13.29
N ALA A 54 -11.52 8.78 13.04
CA ALA A 54 -10.56 9.72 13.62
C ALA A 54 -10.60 11.11 12.97
N ALA A 55 -10.94 11.21 11.68
CA ALA A 55 -11.01 12.45 10.93
C ALA A 55 -12.15 12.41 9.90
N PRO A 56 -13.43 12.42 10.34
CA PRO A 56 -14.59 12.23 9.45
C PRO A 56 -14.75 13.33 8.38
N GLU A 57 -14.21 14.53 8.63
CA GLU A 57 -14.25 15.67 7.70
C GLU A 57 -13.10 15.64 6.67
N LEU A 58 -12.11 14.76 6.83
CA LEU A 58 -10.99 14.67 5.91
C LEU A 58 -11.45 14.01 4.60
N ALA A 59 -11.48 14.79 3.53
CA ALA A 59 -11.75 14.29 2.20
C ALA A 59 -10.57 13.44 1.70
N VAL A 60 -10.79 12.12 1.64
CA VAL A 60 -9.86 11.15 1.04
C VAL A 60 -10.62 10.31 0.02
N ASP A 61 -10.07 10.18 -1.18
CA ASP A 61 -10.56 9.19 -2.14
C ASP A 61 -10.14 7.78 -1.71
N ARG A 62 -11.04 7.12 -0.95
CA ARG A 62 -10.86 5.76 -0.46
C ARG A 62 -10.56 4.77 -1.59
N ALA A 63 -11.24 4.89 -2.73
CA ALA A 63 -11.04 3.97 -3.85
C ALA A 63 -9.65 4.15 -4.47
N ALA A 64 -9.18 5.39 -4.58
CA ALA A 64 -7.83 5.69 -5.06
C ALA A 64 -6.75 5.12 -4.12
N VAL A 65 -6.89 5.25 -2.80
CA VAL A 65 -5.92 4.68 -1.83
C VAL A 65 -5.89 3.15 -1.93
N LEU A 66 -7.06 2.51 -1.96
CA LEU A 66 -7.14 1.05 -2.04
C LEU A 66 -6.57 0.50 -3.36
N PHE A 67 -6.81 1.19 -4.47
CA PHE A 67 -6.21 0.87 -5.76
C PHE A 67 -4.70 1.11 -5.74
N GLY A 68 -4.26 2.27 -5.27
CA GLY A 68 -2.85 2.64 -5.16
C GLY A 68 -2.05 1.63 -4.35
N ALA A 69 -2.53 1.26 -3.15
CA ALA A 69 -1.91 0.22 -2.32
C ALA A 69 -1.82 -1.13 -3.05
N ALA A 70 -2.87 -1.49 -3.80
CA ALA A 70 -2.95 -2.74 -4.55
C ALA A 70 -2.11 -2.75 -5.84
N THR A 71 -1.53 -1.63 -6.28
CA THR A 71 -0.80 -1.53 -7.55
C THR A 71 0.53 -0.77 -7.48
N HIS A 72 0.92 -0.19 -6.35
CA HIS A 72 2.10 0.70 -6.27
C HIS A 72 3.40 0.02 -6.76
N ASP A 73 3.54 -1.28 -6.48
CA ASP A 73 4.71 -2.07 -6.85
C ASP A 73 4.54 -2.86 -8.16
N ILE A 74 3.47 -2.60 -8.95
CA ILE A 74 3.12 -3.42 -10.13
C ILE A 74 4.24 -3.55 -11.15
N GLY A 75 5.12 -2.54 -11.26
CA GLY A 75 6.27 -2.57 -12.17
C GLY A 75 7.26 -3.71 -11.87
N LYS A 76 7.25 -4.26 -10.65
CA LYS A 76 8.06 -5.44 -10.28
C LYS A 76 7.64 -6.70 -11.04
N ALA A 77 6.50 -6.70 -11.72
CA ALA A 77 6.17 -7.74 -12.69
C ALA A 77 7.15 -7.77 -13.89
N LEU A 78 7.71 -6.61 -14.29
CA LEU A 78 8.77 -6.53 -15.31
C LEU A 78 10.18 -6.54 -14.72
N HIS A 79 10.33 -6.12 -13.47
CA HIS A 79 11.62 -6.08 -12.77
C HIS A 79 11.59 -6.97 -11.51
N PRO A 80 11.41 -8.31 -11.64
CA PRO A 80 11.18 -9.20 -10.51
C PRO A 80 12.38 -9.31 -9.55
N HIS A 81 13.58 -8.97 -10.00
CA HIS A 81 14.77 -8.92 -9.14
C HIS A 81 14.63 -7.88 -8.00
N GLU A 82 13.80 -6.85 -8.18
CA GLU A 82 13.50 -5.82 -7.18
C GLU A 82 12.47 -6.29 -6.11
N LEU A 83 11.96 -7.53 -6.19
CA LEU A 83 11.12 -8.11 -5.14
C LEU A 83 11.92 -8.49 -3.88
N SER A 84 13.21 -8.77 -4.04
CA SER A 84 14.11 -9.14 -2.95
C SER A 84 15.43 -8.37 -2.95
N GLY A 85 15.76 -7.68 -4.04
CA GLY A 85 16.94 -6.85 -4.18
C GLY A 85 16.61 -5.35 -4.18
N PRO A 86 17.62 -4.49 -4.07
CA PRO A 86 17.46 -3.06 -4.28
C PRO A 86 17.09 -2.75 -5.74
N GLY A 87 16.41 -1.63 -5.97
CA GLY A 87 16.05 -1.16 -7.31
C GLY A 87 14.95 -0.11 -7.28
N HIS A 88 14.73 0.53 -8.41
CA HIS A 88 13.71 1.57 -8.62
C HIS A 88 13.17 1.59 -10.06
N GLU A 89 13.55 0.62 -10.90
CA GLU A 89 13.05 0.55 -12.29
C GLU A 89 11.54 0.24 -12.32
N HIS A 90 11.02 -0.45 -11.30
CA HIS A 90 9.59 -0.72 -11.17
C HIS A 90 8.74 0.55 -11.09
N GLU A 91 9.26 1.68 -10.62
CA GLU A 91 8.48 2.91 -10.45
C GLU A 91 7.99 3.43 -11.81
N GLU A 92 8.92 3.61 -12.74
CA GLU A 92 8.60 4.08 -14.09
C GLU A 92 7.85 2.99 -14.88
N ALA A 93 8.28 1.73 -14.77
CA ALA A 93 7.61 0.62 -15.44
C ALA A 93 6.14 0.48 -15.01
N GLY A 94 5.86 0.57 -13.71
CA GLY A 94 4.52 0.48 -13.15
C GLY A 94 3.64 1.67 -13.57
N ALA A 95 4.19 2.89 -13.53
CA ALA A 95 3.46 4.07 -14.02
C ALA A 95 3.09 3.92 -15.50
N ARG A 96 4.00 3.39 -16.33
CA ARG A 96 3.74 3.10 -17.75
C ARG A 96 2.65 2.04 -17.95
N MET A 97 2.62 0.99 -17.14
CA MET A 97 1.56 -0.04 -17.18
C MET A 97 0.20 0.55 -16.84
N LEU A 98 0.15 1.39 -15.81
CA LEU A 98 -1.10 1.91 -15.27
C LEU A 98 -1.65 3.13 -16.03
N ARG A 99 -0.96 3.66 -17.07
CA ARG A 99 -1.35 4.89 -17.79
C ARG A 99 -2.82 4.95 -18.19
N ARG A 100 -3.42 3.82 -18.59
CA ARG A 100 -4.85 3.75 -18.97
C ARG A 100 -5.81 4.06 -17.82
N HIS A 101 -5.35 3.99 -16.58
CA HIS A 101 -6.09 4.34 -15.36
C HIS A 101 -5.86 5.82 -14.96
N GLY A 102 -5.26 6.62 -15.84
CA GLY A 102 -5.14 8.06 -15.70
C GLY A 102 -4.42 8.47 -14.40
N PRO A 103 -4.99 9.37 -13.58
CA PRO A 103 -4.35 9.87 -12.36
C PRO A 103 -3.96 8.80 -11.33
N LEU A 104 -4.57 7.60 -11.37
CA LEU A 104 -4.25 6.51 -10.45
C LEU A 104 -2.87 5.88 -10.72
N ALA A 105 -2.32 6.06 -11.93
CA ALA A 105 -0.99 5.58 -12.27
C ALA A 105 0.12 6.22 -11.40
N ARG A 106 -0.15 7.38 -10.78
CA ARG A 106 0.81 8.11 -9.96
C ARG A 106 1.35 7.27 -8.80
N PHE A 107 0.52 6.43 -8.19
CA PHE A 107 0.92 5.65 -7.02
C PHE A 107 2.08 4.69 -7.30
N ALA A 108 2.22 4.23 -8.56
CA ALA A 108 3.37 3.43 -8.94
C ALA A 108 4.69 4.22 -8.98
N ALA A 109 4.63 5.52 -9.25
CA ALA A 109 5.80 6.40 -9.31
C ALA A 109 6.10 7.18 -8.02
N THR A 110 5.09 7.43 -7.18
CA THR A 110 5.23 8.38 -6.07
C THR A 110 5.36 7.76 -4.70
N HIS A 111 5.10 6.45 -4.55
CA HIS A 111 5.09 5.79 -3.24
C HIS A 111 6.45 5.83 -2.52
N ALA A 112 7.56 5.97 -3.26
CA ALA A 112 8.91 6.14 -2.71
C ALA A 112 9.26 7.59 -2.35
N ARG A 113 8.47 8.58 -2.78
CA ARG A 113 8.74 10.04 -2.68
C ARG A 113 7.68 10.77 -1.88
N TRP A 114 7.39 10.25 -0.69
CA TRP A 114 6.38 10.80 0.21
C TRP A 114 6.79 12.13 0.84
N ASP A 115 8.06 12.49 0.83
CA ASP A 115 8.64 13.70 1.44
C ASP A 115 8.42 14.97 0.60
N ARG A 116 7.87 14.84 -0.61
CA ARG A 116 7.52 15.98 -1.45
C ARG A 116 6.49 16.90 -0.80
N PRO A 117 6.66 18.23 -0.84
CA PRO A 117 5.69 19.17 -0.25
C PRO A 117 4.27 19.04 -0.80
N ASP A 118 4.12 18.60 -2.04
CA ASP A 118 2.85 18.47 -2.76
C ASP A 118 2.25 17.06 -2.72
N ALA A 119 2.80 16.14 -1.93
CA ALA A 119 2.24 14.79 -1.78
C ALA A 119 0.81 14.86 -1.21
N THR A 120 -0.11 14.19 -1.91
CA THR A 120 -1.53 14.16 -1.56
C THR A 120 -1.80 13.29 -0.32
N PRO A 121 -2.91 13.50 0.41
CA PRO A 121 -3.33 12.60 1.49
C PRO A 121 -3.36 11.13 1.06
N GLU A 122 -3.85 10.85 -0.14
CA GLU A 122 -3.91 9.49 -0.67
C GLU A 122 -2.52 8.88 -0.87
N GLU A 123 -1.54 9.66 -1.36
CA GLU A 123 -0.17 9.18 -1.53
C GLU A 123 0.51 8.91 -0.19
N LEU A 124 0.31 9.78 0.80
CA LEU A 124 0.82 9.57 2.15
C LEU A 124 0.24 8.30 2.77
N LEU A 125 -1.06 8.04 2.60
CA LEU A 125 -1.72 6.83 3.12
C LEU A 125 -1.24 5.55 2.43
N VAL A 126 -1.04 5.59 1.10
CA VAL A 126 -0.47 4.44 0.35
C VAL A 126 0.95 4.15 0.82
N THR A 127 1.80 5.17 0.94
CA THR A 127 3.18 4.98 1.43
C THR A 127 3.21 4.52 2.88
N LEU A 128 2.33 5.05 3.74
CA LEU A 128 2.25 4.63 5.14
C LEU A 128 1.85 3.16 5.25
N ALA A 129 0.88 2.71 4.46
CA ALA A 129 0.51 1.30 4.39
C ALA A 129 1.69 0.41 3.96
N ASP A 130 2.48 0.82 2.95
CA ASP A 130 3.69 0.10 2.51
C ASP A 130 4.80 0.07 3.59
N LYS A 131 4.86 1.03 4.51
CA LYS A 131 5.81 0.93 5.63
C LYS A 131 5.27 0.01 6.73
N VAL A 132 4.06 0.27 7.17
CA VAL A 132 3.52 -0.33 8.40
C VAL A 132 3.10 -1.79 8.21
N TRP A 133 2.85 -2.29 6.99
CA TRP A 133 2.47 -3.70 6.81
C TRP A 133 3.47 -4.71 7.39
N LYS A 134 4.76 -4.36 7.39
CA LYS A 134 5.83 -5.15 8.01
C LYS A 134 6.32 -4.58 9.35
N GLY A 135 5.55 -3.68 9.95
CA GLY A 135 5.87 -3.01 11.21
C GLY A 135 6.94 -1.92 11.10
N ARG A 136 7.31 -1.49 9.88
CA ARG A 136 8.29 -0.40 9.72
C ARG A 136 7.62 0.94 10.06
N ARG A 137 8.25 1.68 10.97
CA ARG A 137 7.89 3.05 11.36
C ARG A 137 8.71 4.06 10.56
N GLU A 138 8.15 5.23 10.29
CA GLU A 138 8.78 6.33 9.55
C GLU A 138 8.28 7.67 10.07
N THR A 139 8.95 8.22 11.08
CA THR A 139 8.48 9.38 11.85
C THR A 139 8.08 10.57 10.98
N GLY A 140 8.89 10.96 9.98
CA GLY A 140 8.56 12.10 9.13
C GLY A 140 7.30 11.88 8.27
N LEU A 141 7.01 10.64 7.87
CA LEU A 141 5.78 10.30 7.17
C LEU A 141 4.59 10.30 8.14
N GLU A 142 4.79 9.76 9.33
CA GLU A 142 3.79 9.68 10.39
C GLU A 142 3.36 11.08 10.85
N GLU A 143 4.29 12.01 11.04
CA GLU A 143 4.00 13.41 11.33
C GLU A 143 3.12 14.06 10.25
N ARG A 144 3.40 13.78 8.98
CA ARG A 144 2.59 14.30 7.86
C ARG A 144 1.19 13.73 7.83
N VAL A 145 1.02 12.44 8.15
CA VAL A 145 -0.30 11.82 8.22
C VAL A 145 -1.05 12.29 9.46
N ALA A 146 -0.38 12.43 10.61
CA ALA A 146 -0.97 12.98 11.82
C ALA A 146 -1.49 14.41 11.59
N ALA A 147 -0.77 15.22 10.83
CA ALA A 147 -1.22 16.57 10.46
C ALA A 147 -2.56 16.59 9.70
N LEU A 148 -2.93 15.50 9.02
CA LEU A 148 -4.22 15.38 8.32
C LEU A 148 -5.41 15.25 9.28
N LEU A 149 -5.18 14.79 10.51
CA LEU A 149 -6.23 14.62 11.53
C LEU A 149 -6.72 15.97 12.09
N GLY A 150 -5.92 17.04 11.94
CA GLY A 150 -6.16 18.33 12.58
C GLY A 150 -5.93 18.27 14.10
N GLY A 151 -6.36 19.33 14.80
CA GLY A 151 -6.18 19.42 16.26
C GLY A 151 -4.75 19.75 16.70
N ALA A 152 -4.43 19.44 17.96
CA ALA A 152 -3.09 19.68 18.49
C ALA A 152 -2.10 18.63 17.93
N PRO A 153 -0.91 19.03 17.44
CA PRO A 153 0.02 18.10 16.78
C PRO A 153 0.39 16.87 17.59
N TRP A 154 0.59 17.02 18.90
CA TRP A 154 0.96 15.92 19.78
C TRP A 154 -0.19 14.93 19.99
N GLU A 155 -1.43 15.40 20.11
CA GLU A 155 -2.62 14.54 20.25
C GLU A 155 -2.85 13.76 18.97
N ALA A 156 -2.79 14.42 17.82
CA ALA A 156 -2.93 13.80 16.51
C ALA A 156 -1.86 12.72 16.28
N TYR A 157 -0.61 12.99 16.66
CA TYR A 157 0.46 12.01 16.53
C TYR A 157 0.25 10.80 17.45
N MET A 158 -0.16 11.00 18.71
CA MET A 158 -0.41 9.87 19.62
C MET A 158 -1.56 8.98 19.12
N VAL A 159 -2.65 9.59 18.65
CA VAL A 159 -3.80 8.84 18.11
C VAL A 159 -3.40 8.03 16.88
N LEU A 160 -2.53 8.57 16.02
CA LEU A 160 -1.93 7.81 14.92
C LEU A 160 -0.98 6.72 15.42
N ASP A 161 -0.11 7.01 16.38
CA ASP A 161 0.88 6.06 16.92
C ASP A 161 0.22 4.81 17.53
N ASP A 162 -0.87 4.99 18.28
CA ASP A 162 -1.67 3.90 18.84
C ASP A 162 -2.22 2.99 17.74
N GLU A 163 -2.75 3.59 16.67
CA GLU A 163 -3.29 2.85 15.53
C GLU A 163 -2.18 2.12 14.74
N LEU A 164 -1.04 2.78 14.49
CA LEU A 164 0.08 2.14 13.80
C LEU A 164 0.67 1.00 14.61
N THR A 165 0.70 1.12 15.94
CA THR A 165 1.09 0.03 16.85
C THR A 165 0.12 -1.14 16.74
N ARG A 166 -1.19 -0.89 16.84
CA ARG A 166 -2.23 -1.92 16.65
C ARG A 166 -2.12 -2.64 15.30
N ILE A 167 -1.85 -1.89 14.22
CA ILE A 167 -1.65 -2.49 12.89
C ILE A 167 -0.35 -3.30 12.87
N ALA A 168 0.75 -2.78 13.43
CA ALA A 168 2.07 -3.41 13.44
C ALA A 168 2.08 -4.75 14.19
N ASP A 169 1.22 -4.95 15.19
CA ASP A 169 1.03 -6.25 15.87
C ASP A 169 0.69 -7.40 14.89
N GLY A 170 0.06 -7.08 13.75
CA GLY A 170 -0.24 -8.02 12.67
C GLY A 170 0.91 -8.28 11.67
N ALA A 171 2.07 -7.66 11.85
CA ALA A 171 3.15 -7.67 10.85
C ALA A 171 3.73 -9.06 10.61
N GLU A 172 3.96 -9.85 11.66
CA GLU A 172 4.50 -11.21 11.53
C GLU A 172 3.59 -12.10 10.70
N ALA A 173 2.27 -12.02 10.89
CA ALA A 173 1.30 -12.78 10.12
C ALA A 173 1.30 -12.38 8.64
N ARG A 174 1.41 -11.08 8.32
CA ARG A 174 1.50 -10.59 6.94
C ARG A 174 2.81 -10.98 6.27
N LEU A 175 3.93 -10.96 6.99
CA LEU A 175 5.22 -11.44 6.51
C LEU A 175 5.17 -12.96 6.23
N ALA A 176 4.60 -13.74 7.14
CA ALA A 176 4.42 -15.18 6.96
C ALA A 176 3.49 -15.50 5.78
N PHE A 177 2.42 -14.72 5.58
CA PHE A 177 1.56 -14.82 4.41
C PHE A 177 2.36 -14.61 3.13
N GLN A 178 3.07 -13.48 3.01
CA GLN A 178 3.88 -13.16 1.83
C GLN A 178 4.95 -14.24 1.58
N ALA A 179 5.57 -14.78 2.64
CA ALA A 179 6.64 -15.78 2.58
C ALA A 179 6.24 -17.10 1.90
N ARG A 180 4.96 -17.45 1.90
CA ARG A 180 4.44 -18.70 1.30
C ARG A 180 4.40 -18.70 -0.22
N HIS A 181 4.58 -17.54 -0.85
CA HIS A 181 4.48 -17.39 -2.30
C HIS A 181 5.86 -17.29 -2.95
N PRO A 182 6.13 -18.03 -4.04
CA PRO A 182 7.42 -17.92 -4.73
C PRO A 182 7.59 -16.56 -5.42
N ILE A 183 8.85 -16.15 -5.56
CA ILE A 183 9.26 -15.09 -6.50
C ILE A 183 9.11 -15.67 -7.92
#